data_AF-A0A947K7N9-F1
#
_entry.id   AF-A0A947K7N9-F1
#
_cell.length_a   1.000
_cell.length_b   1.000
_cell.length_c   1.000
_cell.angle_alpha   90.00
_cell.angle_beta   90.00
_cell.angle_gamma   90.00
#
_symmetry.space_group_name_H-M   'P 1'
#
loop_
_entity.id
_entity.type
_entity.pdbx_description
1 polymer ?
#
loop_
_entity_poly.entity_id
_entity_poly.type
_entity_poly.pdbx_seq_one_letter_code
_entity_poly.pdbx_strand_id
1 'polypeptide(L)'
;MSLYRYIKIGVMVGLFLAGQSLSCFARGNDKVNEISFDWAFFLKAKYGFARNLNFEGPEHVSGGDLLRIYLQLHDSCHVYLFLYDSRQDFYLVFPPNTHYYDAEFPAWEASFIPSEREWFNLDDHKGTETFYLLATPERQEELEGLVDEYLTDKDNDELKGQLIDLISQKINNSAMTSGVTETPLARPLILKDNQIRPNSVGDALQTIRVDAGGAYGRILELKNQ
;
A
#
# COMPACT_ATOMS: atom_id res chain seq x y z
N MET A 1 -91.41 -4.31 35.60
CA MET A 1 -90.74 -5.02 34.49
C MET A 1 -89.24 -4.91 34.73
N SER A 2 -88.68 -5.89 35.42
CA SER A 2 -87.99 -7.06 34.85
C SER A 2 -86.54 -6.70 34.49
N LEU A 3 -85.57 -6.87 35.40
CA LEU A 3 -84.83 -8.09 35.76
C LEU A 3 -83.63 -8.37 34.83
N TYR A 4 -82.59 -8.93 35.46
CA TYR A 4 -81.37 -9.57 34.92
C TYR A 4 -80.17 -8.66 34.62
N ARG A 5 -78.91 -9.01 34.93
CA ARG A 5 -78.26 -9.88 35.94
C ARG A 5 -76.77 -9.86 35.54
N TYR A 6 -75.91 -9.94 36.55
CA TYR A 6 -74.49 -10.30 36.50
C TYR A 6 -74.13 -11.41 35.49
N ILE A 7 -72.99 -11.28 34.80
CA ILE A 7 -72.06 -12.41 34.53
C ILE A 7 -70.60 -11.93 34.69
N LYS A 8 -69.86 -12.71 35.47
CA LYS A 8 -68.43 -12.68 35.81
C LYS A 8 -67.66 -13.59 34.83
N ILE A 9 -66.32 -13.47 34.82
CA ILE A 9 -65.31 -14.40 34.26
C ILE A 9 -65.02 -14.15 32.75
N GLY A 10 -63.78 -14.08 32.26
CA GLY A 10 -62.55 -14.63 32.82
C GLY A 10 -61.24 -14.15 32.17
N VAL A 11 -60.20 -14.71 32.77
CA VAL A 11 -58.76 -14.58 32.51
C VAL A 11 -58.34 -15.26 31.20
N MET A 12 -57.47 -14.62 30.42
CA MET A 12 -56.48 -15.28 29.53
C MET A 12 -55.42 -14.22 29.12
N VAL A 13 -54.24 -14.18 29.75
CA VAL A 13 -53.02 -14.95 29.44
C VAL A 13 -52.42 -14.62 28.07
N GLY A 14 -51.39 -13.77 28.09
CA GLY A 14 -50.08 -14.01 27.47
C GLY A 14 -49.91 -13.77 25.97
N LEU A 15 -49.06 -12.80 25.61
CA LEU A 15 -47.83 -13.14 24.89
C LEU A 15 -46.77 -12.03 25.03
N PHE A 16 -45.61 -12.45 25.51
CA PHE A 16 -44.30 -11.80 25.36
C PHE A 16 -44.05 -11.51 23.87
N LEU A 17 -43.65 -10.28 23.53
CA LEU A 17 -42.66 -10.07 22.48
C LEU A 17 -41.69 -8.98 22.92
N ALA A 18 -40.42 -9.38 22.90
CA ALA A 18 -39.27 -8.67 23.38
C ALA A 18 -39.23 -7.21 22.89
N GLY A 19 -39.01 -6.30 23.84
CA GLY A 19 -38.39 -5.03 23.51
C GLY A 19 -37.03 -5.35 22.92
N GLN A 20 -36.92 -5.28 21.59
CA GLN A 20 -35.62 -5.16 20.97
C GLN A 20 -35.11 -3.80 21.36
N SER A 21 -34.22 -3.80 22.36
CA SER A 21 -33.15 -2.84 22.46
C SER A 21 -32.63 -2.59 21.05
N LEU A 22 -32.89 -1.40 20.53
CA LEU A 22 -32.07 -0.80 19.49
C LEU A 22 -30.67 -0.71 20.10
N SER A 23 -29.91 -1.79 19.97
CA SER A 23 -28.46 -1.72 20.00
C SER A 23 -28.11 -0.81 18.83
N CYS A 24 -27.99 0.48 19.14
CA CYS A 24 -27.16 1.35 18.35
C CYS A 24 -25.81 0.63 18.29
N PHE A 25 -25.51 0.04 17.14
CA PHE A 25 -24.14 -0.33 16.84
C PHE A 25 -23.39 1.00 16.76
N ALA A 26 -22.88 1.45 17.91
CA ALA A 26 -21.69 2.26 17.95
C ALA A 26 -20.65 1.49 17.14
N ARG A 27 -20.35 1.98 15.94
CA ARG A 27 -19.23 1.52 15.13
C ARG A 27 -17.99 1.91 15.91
N GLY A 28 -17.56 1.00 16.78
CA GLY A 28 -16.39 1.14 17.64
C GLY A 28 -15.17 1.44 16.78
N ASN A 29 -14.42 2.44 17.24
CA ASN A 29 -13.34 3.08 16.54
C ASN A 29 -12.02 2.30 16.75
N ASP A 30 -11.98 1.03 16.34
CA ASP A 30 -10.86 0.11 16.62
C ASP A 30 -9.80 0.04 15.48
N LYS A 31 -9.92 0.84 14.41
CA LYS A 31 -9.06 0.79 13.22
C LYS A 31 -7.87 1.77 13.22
N VAL A 32 -7.55 2.42 14.34
CA VAL A 32 -6.63 3.58 14.37
C VAL A 32 -5.20 3.25 13.88
N ASN A 33 -4.82 1.98 13.83
CA ASN A 33 -3.48 1.55 13.43
C ASN A 33 -3.45 0.55 12.27
N GLU A 34 -4.53 0.39 11.51
CA GLU A 34 -4.54 -0.51 10.36
C GLU A 34 -4.13 0.22 9.08
N ILE A 35 -3.25 -0.39 8.28
CA ILE A 35 -2.91 0.06 6.94
C ILE A 35 -3.45 -0.91 5.89
N SER A 36 -3.87 -0.37 4.74
CA SER A 36 -4.25 -1.15 3.57
C SER A 36 -3.80 -0.45 2.29
N PHE A 37 -3.04 -1.16 1.45
CA PHE A 37 -2.62 -0.67 0.14
C PHE A 37 -2.32 -1.82 -0.83
N ASP A 38 -2.40 -1.54 -2.12
CA ASP A 38 -2.01 -2.47 -3.18
C ASP A 38 -0.70 -1.99 -3.81
N TRP A 39 0.24 -2.91 -4.07
CA TRP A 39 1.47 -2.59 -4.78
C TRP A 39 1.87 -3.67 -5.80
N ALA A 40 2.66 -3.29 -6.80
CA ALA A 40 3.30 -4.22 -7.73
C ALA A 40 4.47 -3.57 -8.48
N PHE A 41 5.41 -4.39 -8.92
CA PHE A 41 6.43 -4.03 -9.89
C PHE A 41 6.22 -4.85 -11.16
N PHE A 42 6.32 -4.18 -12.30
CA PHE A 42 6.20 -4.76 -13.62
C PHE A 42 7.47 -4.53 -14.40
N LEU A 43 7.95 -5.58 -15.04
CA LEU A 43 9.08 -5.53 -15.95
C LEU A 43 8.60 -5.87 -17.35
N LYS A 44 8.99 -5.07 -18.32
CA LYS A 44 8.76 -5.33 -19.74
C LYS A 44 10.12 -5.39 -20.43
N ALA A 45 10.51 -6.60 -20.83
CA ALA A 45 11.72 -6.80 -21.60
C ALA A 45 11.63 -6.06 -22.94
N LYS A 46 12.78 -5.64 -23.48
CA LYS A 46 12.90 -4.87 -24.73
C LYS A 46 12.04 -5.39 -25.90
N TYR A 47 11.86 -6.71 -26.00
CA TYR A 47 11.02 -7.38 -27.01
C TYR A 47 10.03 -8.37 -26.40
N GLY A 48 9.41 -8.03 -25.26
CA GLY A 48 8.54 -8.93 -24.51
C GLY A 48 7.22 -8.32 -24.06
N PHE A 49 6.39 -9.19 -23.47
CA PHE A 49 5.23 -8.79 -22.69
C PHE A 49 5.68 -8.33 -21.30
N ALA A 50 4.89 -7.46 -20.68
CA ALA A 50 5.11 -7.12 -19.29
C ALA A 50 4.82 -8.34 -18.41
N ARG A 51 5.62 -8.53 -17.36
CA ARG A 51 5.43 -9.55 -16.32
C ARG A 51 5.49 -8.90 -14.94
N ASN A 52 4.94 -9.58 -13.94
CA ASN A 52 5.22 -9.26 -12.55
C ASN A 52 6.67 -9.60 -12.19
N LEU A 53 7.26 -8.77 -11.34
CA LEU A 53 8.42 -9.14 -10.55
C LEU A 53 7.96 -9.82 -9.26
N ASN A 54 8.70 -10.85 -8.83
CA ASN A 54 8.48 -11.56 -7.58
C ASN A 54 9.70 -11.37 -6.66
N PHE A 55 9.50 -10.69 -5.54
CA PHE A 55 10.56 -10.38 -4.58
C PHE A 55 10.68 -11.38 -3.42
N GLU A 56 10.35 -12.66 -3.64
CA GLU A 56 10.76 -13.75 -2.74
C GLU A 56 12.30 -13.88 -2.66
N GLY A 57 13.01 -13.34 -3.64
CA GLY A 57 14.45 -13.11 -3.65
C GLY A 57 14.82 -11.97 -4.61
N PRO A 58 16.12 -11.76 -4.88
CA PRO A 58 16.55 -10.73 -5.83
C PRO A 58 16.09 -11.05 -7.25
N GLU A 59 15.43 -10.10 -7.89
CA GLU A 59 15.01 -10.21 -9.30
C GLU A 59 16.12 -9.75 -10.22
N HIS A 60 16.27 -10.43 -11.34
CA HIS A 60 17.33 -10.14 -12.30
C HIS A 60 16.74 -9.36 -13.49
N VAL A 61 17.42 -8.28 -13.84
CA VAL A 61 17.02 -7.36 -14.90
C VAL A 61 18.22 -7.09 -15.80
N SER A 62 17.96 -6.62 -17.02
CA SER A 62 19.00 -6.23 -17.97
C SER A 62 18.84 -4.79 -18.39
N GLY A 63 19.95 -4.15 -18.75
CA GLY A 63 19.95 -2.83 -19.35
C GLY A 63 19.03 -2.76 -20.58
N GLY A 64 18.21 -1.72 -20.64
CA GLY A 64 17.17 -1.55 -21.66
C GLY A 64 15.83 -2.22 -21.34
N ASP A 65 15.71 -2.95 -20.22
CA ASP A 65 14.42 -3.38 -19.71
C ASP A 65 13.62 -2.18 -19.19
N LEU A 66 12.30 -2.29 -19.26
CA LEU A 66 11.39 -1.25 -18.83
C LEU A 66 10.75 -1.63 -17.50
N LEU A 67 10.91 -0.79 -16.49
CA LEU A 67 10.33 -0.96 -15.16
C LEU A 67 9.13 -0.04 -14.96
N ARG A 68 8.09 -0.54 -14.31
CA ARG A 68 6.93 0.26 -13.90
C ARG A 68 6.37 -0.23 -12.59
N ILE A 69 5.98 0.70 -11.73
CA ILE A 69 5.51 0.43 -10.37
C ILE A 69 4.05 0.83 -10.29
N TYR A 70 3.28 0.08 -9.50
CA TYR A 70 1.90 0.37 -9.17
C TYR A 70 1.77 0.53 -7.66
N LEU A 71 1.04 1.57 -7.25
CA LEU A 71 0.67 1.83 -5.86
C LEU A 71 -0.78 2.30 -5.81
N GLN A 72 -1.60 1.72 -4.93
CA GLN A 72 -2.93 2.25 -4.63
C GLN A 72 -3.15 2.23 -3.13
N LEU A 73 -3.42 3.40 -2.57
CA LEU A 73 -3.71 3.60 -1.16
C LEU A 73 -5.23 3.45 -0.96
N HIS A 74 -5.68 2.74 0.09
CA HIS A 74 -7.11 2.57 0.38
C HIS A 74 -7.57 3.34 1.63
N ASP A 75 -7.00 3.01 2.79
CA ASP A 75 -7.32 3.65 4.08
C ASP A 75 -6.23 4.68 4.46
N SER A 76 -6.24 5.20 5.70
CA SER A 76 -5.19 6.08 6.26
C SER A 76 -3.83 5.38 6.26
N CYS A 77 -3.15 5.42 5.11
CA CYS A 77 -1.91 4.71 4.85
C CYS A 77 -0.93 5.67 4.18
N HIS A 78 0.19 5.89 4.84
CA HIS A 78 1.30 6.69 4.31
C HIS A 78 2.34 5.72 3.76
N VAL A 79 2.59 5.78 2.45
CA VAL A 79 3.51 4.88 1.77
C VAL A 79 4.71 5.68 1.30
N TYR A 80 5.89 5.19 1.60
CA TYR A 80 7.16 5.72 1.14
C TYR A 80 7.86 4.62 0.36
N LEU A 81 8.27 4.95 -0.86
CA LEU A 81 9.07 4.10 -1.72
C LEU A 81 10.34 4.86 -2.07
N PHE A 82 11.47 4.30 -1.66
CA PHE A 82 12.79 4.84 -1.97
C PHE A 82 13.54 3.89 -2.89
N LEU A 83 14.46 4.45 -3.68
CA LEU A 83 15.43 3.71 -4.48
C LEU A 83 16.83 4.13 -4.05
N TYR A 84 17.62 3.16 -3.61
CA TYR A 84 19.07 3.28 -3.51
C TYR A 84 19.69 2.53 -4.67
N ASP A 85 20.29 3.27 -5.61
CA ASP A 85 20.78 2.69 -6.85
C ASP A 85 22.19 2.09 -6.69
N SER A 86 22.63 1.41 -7.74
CA SER A 86 23.95 0.78 -7.80
C SER A 86 25.12 1.77 -7.76
N ARG A 87 24.86 3.06 -7.98
CA ARG A 87 25.84 4.15 -7.92
C ARG A 87 25.88 4.83 -6.57
N GLN A 88 25.11 4.33 -5.60
CA GLN A 88 24.98 4.87 -4.25
C GLN A 88 24.24 6.22 -4.20
N ASP A 89 23.42 6.50 -5.21
CA ASP A 89 22.49 7.62 -5.20
C ASP A 89 21.16 7.18 -4.56
N PHE A 90 20.56 8.10 -3.82
CA PHE A 90 19.31 7.84 -3.09
C PHE A 90 18.18 8.70 -3.66
N TYR A 91 17.02 8.08 -3.91
CA TYR A 91 15.88 8.73 -4.55
C TYR A 91 14.59 8.45 -3.79
N LEU A 92 13.78 9.49 -3.60
CA LEU A 92 12.37 9.37 -3.23
C LEU A 92 11.55 9.07 -4.50
N VAL A 93 11.02 7.86 -4.62
CA VAL A 93 10.21 7.41 -5.76
C VAL A 93 8.72 7.69 -5.52
N PHE A 94 8.25 7.50 -4.28
CA PHE A 94 6.93 7.87 -3.83
C PHE A 94 6.97 8.23 -2.34
N PRO A 95 6.21 9.23 -1.85
CA PRO A 95 5.42 10.18 -2.63
C PRO A 95 6.25 11.05 -3.60
N PRO A 96 5.64 11.77 -4.56
CA PRO A 96 6.37 12.62 -5.51
C PRO A 96 7.16 13.77 -4.85
N ASN A 97 6.82 14.14 -3.62
CA ASN A 97 7.58 15.05 -2.77
C ASN A 97 7.17 14.83 -1.29
N THR A 98 7.96 15.36 -0.37
CA THR A 98 7.77 15.29 1.09
C THR A 98 6.52 16.01 1.58
N HIS A 99 6.06 17.03 0.87
CA HIS A 99 4.82 17.77 1.16
C HIS A 99 3.53 17.11 0.64
N TYR A 100 3.63 15.93 0.03
CA TYR A 100 2.48 15.24 -0.57
C TYR A 100 1.35 14.96 0.42
N TYR A 101 1.68 14.73 1.69
CA TYR A 101 0.72 14.46 2.76
C TYR A 101 0.26 15.71 3.52
N ASP A 102 0.68 16.92 3.12
CA ASP A 102 0.22 18.18 3.73
C ASP A 102 -1.21 18.55 3.29
N ALA A 103 -1.65 18.08 2.12
CA ALA A 103 -3.00 18.31 1.61
C ALA A 103 -4.02 17.32 2.19
N GLU A 104 -5.33 17.61 2.02
CA GLU A 104 -6.36 16.59 2.27
C GLU A 104 -6.02 15.33 1.48
N PHE A 105 -5.93 14.20 2.18
CA PHE A 105 -5.40 12.92 1.70
C PHE A 105 -5.80 12.70 0.23
N PRO A 106 -4.84 12.64 -0.71
CA PRO A 106 -5.17 12.50 -2.11
C PRO A 106 -6.03 11.26 -2.29
N ALA A 107 -7.15 11.44 -3.02
CA ALA A 107 -8.16 10.43 -3.24
C ALA A 107 -7.52 9.08 -3.60
N TRP A 108 -8.18 7.99 -3.19
CA TRP A 108 -7.80 6.56 -3.27
C TRP A 108 -7.51 5.99 -4.68
N GLU A 109 -6.92 6.82 -5.54
CA GLU A 109 -6.61 6.58 -6.93
C GLU A 109 -5.32 5.78 -7.06
N ALA A 110 -5.35 4.86 -8.02
CA ALA A 110 -4.19 4.08 -8.37
C ALA A 110 -3.13 4.96 -9.05
N SER A 111 -1.94 4.97 -8.49
CA SER A 111 -0.75 5.62 -9.04
C SER A 111 0.09 4.60 -9.80
N PHE A 112 0.48 4.97 -11.01
CA PHE A 112 1.55 4.29 -11.74
C PHE A 112 2.78 5.17 -11.72
N ILE A 113 3.95 4.56 -11.50
CA ILE A 113 5.23 5.27 -11.43
C ILE A 113 6.18 4.62 -12.45
N PRO A 114 6.67 5.36 -13.45
CA PRO A 114 6.29 6.74 -13.77
C PRO A 114 4.83 6.85 -14.27
N SER A 115 4.30 8.06 -14.29
CA SER A 115 2.87 8.31 -14.56
C SER A 115 2.42 7.92 -15.97
N GLU A 116 1.11 7.76 -16.14
CA GLU A 116 0.46 7.55 -17.44
C GLU A 116 0.92 6.32 -18.24
N ARG A 117 1.62 6.51 -19.38
CA ARG A 117 2.06 5.46 -20.33
C ARG A 117 3.55 5.21 -20.27
N GLU A 118 4.23 5.87 -19.34
CA GLU A 118 5.67 5.85 -19.23
C GLU A 118 6.14 4.59 -18.51
N TRP A 119 7.44 4.31 -18.69
CA TRP A 119 8.18 3.25 -18.03
C TRP A 119 9.58 3.79 -17.75
N PHE A 120 10.15 3.44 -16.60
CA PHE A 120 11.58 3.68 -16.37
C PHE A 120 12.38 2.78 -17.29
N ASN A 121 13.37 3.35 -17.97
CA ASN A 121 14.33 2.59 -18.74
C ASN A 121 15.52 2.28 -17.84
N LEU A 122 15.76 1.00 -17.55
CA LEU A 122 16.92 0.58 -16.77
C LEU A 122 18.18 0.82 -17.60
N ASP A 123 19.17 1.49 -17.00
CA ASP A 123 20.41 1.79 -17.69
C ASP A 123 21.30 0.53 -17.82
N ASP A 124 22.42 0.64 -18.52
CA ASP A 124 23.37 -0.47 -18.66
C ASP A 124 24.33 -0.58 -17.45
N HIS A 125 24.08 0.15 -16.35
CA HIS A 125 24.94 0.12 -15.18
C HIS A 125 24.67 -1.13 -14.34
N LYS A 126 25.70 -1.96 -14.23
CA LYS A 126 25.62 -3.21 -13.47
C LYS A 126 25.66 -2.94 -11.97
N GLY A 127 24.85 -3.67 -11.22
CA GLY A 127 24.84 -3.60 -9.77
C GLY A 127 23.47 -3.96 -9.20
N THR A 128 23.30 -3.66 -7.92
CA THR A 128 22.03 -3.88 -7.23
C THR A 128 21.33 -2.54 -7.05
N GLU A 129 20.09 -2.47 -7.50
CA GLU A 129 19.12 -1.44 -7.13
C GLU A 129 18.30 -1.97 -5.95
N THR A 130 18.23 -1.19 -4.88
CA THR A 130 17.50 -1.57 -3.67
C THR A 130 16.33 -0.62 -3.48
N PHE A 131 15.12 -1.15 -3.54
CA PHE A 131 13.92 -0.42 -3.19
C PHE A 131 13.55 -0.66 -1.73
N TYR A 132 13.31 0.43 -1.00
CA TYR A 132 12.79 0.39 0.36
C TYR A 132 11.33 0.81 0.33
N LEU A 133 10.43 -0.14 0.55
CA LEU A 133 8.99 0.09 0.65
C LEU A 133 8.60 0.12 2.13
N LEU A 134 8.10 1.26 2.59
CA LEU A 134 7.62 1.47 3.95
C LEU A 134 6.17 1.98 3.90
N ALA A 135 5.29 1.38 4.67
CA ALA A 135 3.92 1.85 4.84
C ALA A 135 3.60 1.98 6.33
N THR A 136 3.02 3.10 6.74
CA THR A 136 2.74 3.43 8.14
C THR A 136 1.34 4.03 8.31
N PRO A 137 0.67 3.78 9.45
CA PRO A 137 -0.63 4.38 9.74
C PRO A 137 -0.51 5.89 9.95
N GLU A 138 0.58 6.32 10.58
CA GLU A 138 0.89 7.72 10.86
C GLU A 138 1.95 8.25 9.90
N ARG A 139 1.84 9.55 9.58
CA ARG A 139 2.82 10.29 8.80
C ARG A 139 4.20 10.25 9.48
N GLN A 140 5.26 10.19 8.67
CA GLN A 140 6.63 10.07 9.16
C GLN A 140 7.38 11.40 9.01
N GLU A 141 6.94 12.43 9.73
CA GLU A 141 7.49 13.80 9.59
C GLU A 141 9.01 13.87 9.81
N GLU A 142 9.56 13.08 10.74
CA GLU A 142 11.02 12.97 10.94
C GLU A 142 11.73 12.44 9.70
N LEU A 143 11.18 11.40 9.08
CA LEU A 143 11.74 10.82 7.85
C LEU A 143 11.64 11.81 6.70
N GLU A 144 10.49 12.46 6.54
CA GLU A 144 10.28 13.46 5.51
C GLU A 144 11.23 14.64 5.63
N GLY A 145 11.44 15.17 6.85
CA GLY A 145 12.38 16.26 7.10
C GLY A 145 13.82 15.87 6.76
N LEU A 146 14.24 14.65 7.10
CA LEU A 146 15.58 14.15 6.75
C LEU A 146 15.72 13.96 5.23
N VAL A 147 14.67 13.52 4.55
CA VAL A 147 14.64 13.43 3.08
C VAL A 147 14.78 14.81 2.46
N ASP A 148 14.07 15.83 2.96
CA ASP A 148 14.18 17.21 2.46
C ASP A 148 15.59 17.78 2.62
N GLU A 149 16.22 17.53 3.77
CA GLU A 149 17.59 17.95 4.02
C GLU A 149 18.56 17.29 3.04
N TYR A 150 18.44 15.96 2.87
CA TYR A 150 19.25 15.22 1.89
C TYR A 150 19.00 15.68 0.44
N LEU A 151 17.75 15.94 0.06
CA LEU A 151 17.43 16.41 -1.30
C LEU A 151 18.01 17.81 -1.59
N THR A 152 18.25 18.61 -0.54
CA THR A 152 18.93 19.91 -0.63
C THR A 152 20.45 19.76 -0.77
N ASP A 153 21.04 18.74 -0.17
CA ASP A 153 22.49 18.44 -0.19
C ASP A 153 22.76 16.95 -0.49
N LYS A 154 22.57 16.56 -1.75
CA LYS A 154 22.61 15.14 -2.18
C LYS A 154 23.99 14.48 -2.07
N ASP A 155 25.04 15.28 -2.00
CA ASP A 155 26.42 14.82 -1.88
C ASP A 155 26.83 14.60 -0.41
N ASN A 156 25.92 14.84 0.54
CA ASN A 156 26.15 14.64 1.95
C ASN A 156 26.02 13.16 2.34
N ASP A 157 27.16 12.46 2.35
CA ASP A 157 27.23 11.04 2.71
C ASP A 157 26.77 10.75 4.14
N GLU A 158 26.92 11.71 5.07
CA GLU A 158 26.46 11.54 6.46
C GLU A 158 24.92 11.53 6.52
N LEU A 159 24.26 12.49 5.89
CA LEU A 159 22.79 12.53 5.79
C LEU A 159 22.24 11.30 5.07
N LYS A 160 22.89 10.90 3.98
CA LYS A 160 22.53 9.67 3.24
C LYS A 160 22.62 8.44 4.14
N GLY A 161 23.69 8.30 4.92
CA GLY A 161 23.87 7.21 5.87
C GLY A 161 22.77 7.19 6.94
N GLN A 162 22.49 8.35 7.56
CA GLN A 162 21.42 8.50 8.54
C GLN A 162 20.04 8.13 7.97
N LEU A 163 19.77 8.51 6.73
CA LEU A 163 18.51 8.22 6.06
C LEU A 163 18.33 6.72 5.80
N ILE A 164 19.36 6.05 5.28
CA ILE A 164 19.35 4.60 5.06
C ILE A 164 19.18 3.84 6.39
N ASP A 165 19.87 4.27 7.45
CA ASP A 165 19.77 3.67 8.77
C ASP A 165 18.37 3.83 9.36
N LEU A 166 17.78 5.03 9.27
CA LEU A 166 16.44 5.31 9.76
C LEU A 166 15.38 4.48 9.02
N ILE A 167 15.47 4.39 7.70
CA ILE A 167 14.55 3.58 6.89
C ILE A 167 14.69 2.11 7.23
N SER A 168 15.93 1.61 7.32
CA SER A 168 16.21 0.21 7.67
C SER A 168 15.68 -0.12 9.06
N GLN A 169 15.85 0.79 10.03
CA GLN A 169 15.30 0.65 11.38
C GLN A 169 13.77 0.59 11.34
N LYS A 170 13.10 1.49 10.62
CA LYS A 170 11.63 1.50 10.51
C LYS A 170 11.10 0.22 9.85
N ILE A 171 11.75 -0.26 8.79
CA ILE A 171 11.40 -1.52 8.13
C ILE A 171 11.59 -2.72 9.07
N ASN A 172 12.73 -2.81 9.76
CA ASN A 172 13.00 -3.89 10.71
C ASN A 172 12.02 -3.91 11.87
N ASN A 173 11.64 -2.72 12.37
CA ASN A 173 10.63 -2.59 13.41
C ASN A 173 9.23 -2.99 12.91
N SER A 174 8.91 -2.71 11.64
CA SER A 174 7.62 -3.10 11.04
C SER A 174 7.45 -4.62 10.96
N ALA A 175 8.55 -5.37 10.74
CA ALA A 175 8.53 -6.83 10.70
C ALA A 175 8.14 -7.48 12.05
N MET A 176 8.23 -6.72 13.15
CA MET A 176 7.81 -7.17 14.49
C MET A 176 6.30 -6.95 14.73
N THR A 177 5.60 -6.31 13.79
CA THR A 177 4.16 -6.03 13.90
C THR A 177 3.35 -7.30 13.60
N SER A 178 2.40 -7.61 14.48
CA SER A 178 1.51 -8.77 14.29
C SER A 178 0.43 -8.48 13.24
N GLY A 179 0.09 -9.48 12.42
CA GLY A 179 -1.10 -9.43 11.55
C GLY A 179 -0.91 -8.87 10.14
N VAL A 180 0.32 -8.86 9.61
CA VAL A 180 0.56 -8.56 8.19
C VAL A 180 0.01 -9.69 7.33
N THR A 181 -0.86 -9.35 6.39
CA THR A 181 -1.36 -10.26 5.35
C THR A 181 -0.99 -9.71 3.98
N GLU A 182 -0.17 -10.46 3.24
CA GLU A 182 0.08 -10.23 1.81
C GLU A 182 -0.84 -11.16 1.02
N THR A 183 -1.79 -10.59 0.27
CA THR A 183 -2.69 -11.36 -0.61
C THR A 183 -2.31 -11.10 -2.06
N PRO A 184 -1.62 -12.05 -2.73
CA PRO A 184 -1.44 -12.01 -4.18
C PRO A 184 -2.80 -12.02 -4.88
N LEU A 185 -2.89 -11.44 -6.08
CA LEU A 185 -4.09 -11.43 -6.96
C LEU A 185 -5.20 -10.45 -6.58
N ALA A 186 -4.92 -9.39 -5.81
CA ALA A 186 -5.98 -8.49 -5.36
C ALA A 186 -6.74 -7.82 -6.52
N ARG A 187 -6.06 -7.49 -7.64
CA ARG A 187 -6.69 -7.04 -8.89
C ARG A 187 -5.93 -7.51 -10.13
N PRO A 188 -6.59 -8.14 -11.12
CA PRO A 188 -6.00 -8.35 -12.44
C PRO A 188 -5.92 -7.02 -13.19
N LEU A 189 -4.70 -6.70 -13.61
CA LEU A 189 -4.35 -5.54 -14.40
C LEU A 189 -3.96 -6.01 -15.82
N ILE A 190 -4.49 -5.39 -16.87
CA ILE A 190 -4.08 -5.70 -18.26
C ILE A 190 -3.27 -4.57 -18.85
N LEU A 191 -2.15 -4.90 -19.47
CA LEU A 191 -1.47 -4.03 -20.41
C LEU A 191 -2.17 -4.02 -21.79
N LYS A 192 -2.91 -2.95 -22.12
CA LYS A 192 -3.44 -2.69 -23.47
C LYS A 192 -2.90 -1.36 -23.98
N ASP A 193 -2.29 -1.36 -25.17
CA ASP A 193 -1.70 -0.15 -25.78
C ASP A 193 -0.69 0.57 -24.85
N ASN A 194 0.13 -0.20 -24.14
CA ASN A 194 1.07 0.27 -23.11
C ASN A 194 0.40 0.95 -21.89
N GLN A 195 -0.93 0.83 -21.73
CA GLN A 195 -1.67 1.24 -20.55
C GLN A 195 -2.04 0.02 -19.72
N ILE A 196 -1.79 0.09 -18.43
CA ILE A 196 -2.28 -0.92 -17.50
C ILE A 196 -3.68 -0.50 -17.04
N ARG A 197 -4.71 -1.29 -17.39
CA ARG A 197 -6.12 -1.05 -17.06
C ARG A 197 -6.65 -2.11 -16.09
N PRO A 198 -7.44 -1.74 -15.07
CA PRO A 198 -8.17 -2.71 -14.28
C PRO A 198 -9.25 -3.39 -15.14
N ASN A 199 -9.37 -4.72 -15.03
CA ASN A 199 -10.27 -5.64 -15.74
C ASN A 199 -9.94 -5.99 -17.20
N SER A 200 -9.61 -7.26 -17.45
CA SER A 200 -10.27 -8.25 -18.35
C SER A 200 -9.46 -9.57 -18.30
N VAL A 201 -9.97 -10.63 -18.92
CA VAL A 201 -9.40 -11.98 -18.96
C VAL A 201 -8.24 -12.08 -19.96
N GLY A 202 -7.06 -12.51 -19.51
CA GLY A 202 -5.78 -12.68 -20.24
C GLY A 202 -4.62 -12.92 -19.25
N ASP A 203 -3.37 -13.05 -19.70
CA ASP A 203 -2.15 -13.14 -18.83
C ASP A 203 -2.07 -11.90 -17.92
N ALA A 204 -2.77 -11.96 -16.78
CA ALA A 204 -3.08 -10.80 -15.96
C ALA A 204 -1.86 -10.42 -15.12
N LEU A 205 -1.44 -9.16 -15.22
CA LEU A 205 -0.55 -8.57 -14.23
C LEU A 205 -1.29 -8.51 -12.90
N GLN A 206 -0.58 -8.77 -11.81
CA GLN A 206 -1.18 -8.94 -10.49
C GLN A 206 -0.69 -7.86 -9.53
N THR A 207 -1.54 -7.48 -8.59
CA THR A 207 -1.14 -6.66 -7.44
C THR A 207 -1.09 -7.52 -6.19
N ILE A 208 -0.22 -7.12 -5.27
CA ILE A 208 -0.17 -7.63 -3.91
C ILE A 208 -0.95 -6.65 -3.05
N ARG A 209 -1.99 -7.14 -2.39
CA ARG A 209 -2.65 -6.37 -1.33
C ARG A 209 -1.96 -6.62 -0.01
N VAL A 210 -1.66 -5.55 0.69
CA VAL A 210 -1.16 -5.58 2.06
C VAL A 210 -2.25 -5.06 2.96
N ASP A 211 -2.62 -5.86 3.96
CA ASP A 211 -3.43 -5.44 5.10
C ASP A 211 -2.62 -5.73 6.37
N ALA A 212 -2.39 -4.72 7.21
CA ALA A 212 -1.57 -4.89 8.42
C ALA A 212 -2.08 -4.05 9.60
N GLY A 213 -2.02 -4.60 10.81
CA GLY A 213 -2.36 -3.91 12.07
C GLY A 213 -1.24 -3.01 12.62
N GLY A 214 -0.53 -2.30 11.75
CA GLY A 214 0.52 -1.34 12.12
C GLY A 214 1.35 -0.94 10.90
N ALA A 215 2.68 -0.90 11.03
CA ALA A 215 3.56 -0.61 9.91
C ALA A 215 3.86 -1.87 9.08
N TYR A 216 4.18 -1.66 7.80
CA TYR A 216 4.69 -2.67 6.88
C TYR A 216 5.98 -2.16 6.23
N GLY A 217 6.93 -3.06 6.02
CA GLY A 217 8.21 -2.72 5.43
C GLY A 217 8.77 -3.87 4.62
N ARG A 218 9.32 -3.56 3.44
CA ARG A 218 10.07 -4.51 2.62
C ARG A 218 11.26 -3.86 1.94
N ILE A 219 12.28 -4.68 1.77
CA ILE A 219 13.46 -4.40 0.94
C ILE A 219 13.31 -5.28 -0.31
N LEU A 220 13.33 -4.65 -1.48
CA LEU A 220 13.17 -5.30 -2.78
C LEU A 220 14.45 -5.07 -3.59
N GLU A 221 15.10 -6.14 -4.03
CA GLU A 221 16.37 -6.04 -4.76
C GLU A 221 16.19 -6.38 -6.24
N LEU A 222 16.65 -5.47 -7.12
CA LEU A 222 16.85 -5.73 -8.54
C LEU A 222 18.34 -5.81 -8.84
N LYS A 223 18.78 -6.85 -9.52
CA LYS A 223 20.17 -7.06 -9.94
C LYS A 223 20.29 -6.87 -11.43
N ASN A 224 20.93 -5.77 -11.84
CA ASN A 224 21.24 -5.49 -13.23
C ASN A 224 22.55 -6.18 -13.64
N GLN A 225 22.49 -7.01 -14.69
CA GLN A 225 23.58 -7.90 -15.13
C GLN A 225 24.19 -7.55 -16.48
#